data_AF-A0A2D9T2I7-F1
#
_entry.id   AF-A0A2D9T2I7-F1
#
_cell.length_a   1.000
_cell.length_b   1.000
_cell.length_c   1.000
_cell.angle_alpha   90.00
_cell.angle_beta   90.00
_cell.angle_gamma   90.00
#
_symmetry.space_group_name_H-M   'P 1'
#
loop_
_entity.id
_entity.type
_entity.pdbx_description
1 polymer ?
#
loop_
_entity_poly.entity_id
_entity_poly.type
_entity_poly.pdbx_seq_one_letter_code
_entity_poly.pdbx_strand_id
1 'polypeptide(L)'
;MRALAGLLAVALLGGCAAASRPAASAPAESAGGAMATEADVGQEEAAEPMGGEMDEDESMQLMDDLGGATDDLDRALNLADCPDAYEHRDAICALGERICTIAEDHPRAQERCLHAEERCAAARERVSDACD
;
A
#
# COMPACT_ATOMS: atom_id res chain seq x y z
N MET A 1 -9.02 24.69 42.02
CA MET A 1 -9.07 23.50 42.90
C MET A 1 -8.91 22.28 42.00
N ARG A 2 -7.70 21.71 41.94
CA ARG A 2 -7.35 20.32 42.36
C ARG A 2 -8.12 19.25 41.55
N ALA A 3 -7.51 18.32 40.81
CA ALA A 3 -6.27 17.60 41.09
C ALA A 3 -5.55 17.12 39.81
N LEU A 4 -4.23 17.35 39.79
CA LEU A 4 -3.23 16.50 39.16
C LEU A 4 -3.08 15.21 39.98
N ALA A 5 -3.03 14.04 39.35
CA ALA A 5 -2.21 12.89 39.77
C ALA A 5 -2.59 11.65 38.93
N GLY A 6 -1.62 11.10 38.19
CA GLY A 6 -1.80 9.85 37.49
C GLY A 6 -0.61 9.45 36.64
N LEU A 7 0.61 9.66 37.15
CA LEU A 7 1.82 9.11 36.56
C LEU A 7 1.86 7.62 36.92
N LEU A 8 1.67 6.72 35.96
CA LEU A 8 1.98 5.31 36.13
C LEU A 8 2.98 4.90 35.04
N ALA A 9 4.25 5.01 35.41
CA ALA A 9 5.35 4.43 34.69
C ALA A 9 5.37 2.92 34.98
N VAL A 10 5.25 2.10 33.93
CA VAL A 10 5.69 0.70 33.97
C VAL A 10 6.73 0.54 32.88
N ALA A 11 7.98 0.49 33.31
CA ALA A 11 9.10 0.00 32.53
C ALA A 11 9.09 -1.53 32.64
N LEU A 12 9.01 -2.23 31.50
CA LEU A 12 9.46 -3.61 31.39
C LEU A 12 10.35 -3.74 30.17
N LEU A 13 11.66 -3.80 30.47
CA LEU A 13 12.69 -4.32 29.61
C LEU A 13 12.42 -5.80 29.34
N GLY A 14 12.67 -6.27 28.12
CA GLY A 14 13.00 -7.67 27.90
C GLY A 14 12.75 -8.16 26.48
N GLY A 15 13.84 -8.44 25.75
CA GLY A 15 13.81 -9.45 24.70
C GLY A 15 14.53 -9.09 23.40
N CYS A 16 15.86 -9.08 23.40
CA CYS A 16 16.63 -9.38 22.18
C CYS A 16 16.58 -10.91 21.95
N ALA A 17 16.06 -11.38 20.82
CA ALA A 17 16.24 -12.76 20.38
C ALA A 17 16.41 -12.84 18.86
N ALA A 18 17.69 -12.96 18.49
CA ALA A 18 18.29 -13.75 17.42
C ALA A 18 17.64 -13.85 16.02
N ALA A 19 18.46 -13.41 15.06
CA ALA A 19 18.44 -13.69 13.64
C ALA A 19 18.23 -15.16 13.26
N SER A 20 17.57 -15.37 12.12
CA SER A 20 17.76 -16.56 11.27
C SER A 20 17.63 -16.16 9.79
N ARG A 21 18.79 -15.98 9.15
CA ARG A 21 18.96 -15.87 7.69
C ARG A 21 19.39 -17.25 7.15
N PRO A 22 18.67 -17.84 6.20
CA PRO A 22 19.25 -18.73 5.18
C PRO A 22 19.32 -17.97 3.84
N ALA A 23 20.50 -17.69 3.28
CA ALA A 23 21.38 -18.58 2.52
C ALA A 23 20.84 -18.94 1.11
N ALA A 24 21.26 -18.12 0.15
CA ALA A 24 21.55 -18.34 -1.27
C ALA A 24 21.13 -19.65 -1.99
N SER A 25 20.62 -19.49 -3.22
CA SER A 25 20.97 -20.33 -4.37
C SER A 25 20.77 -19.55 -5.68
N ALA A 26 21.63 -19.86 -6.64
CA ALA A 26 22.07 -19.10 -7.80
C ALA A 26 21.13 -19.19 -9.04
N PRO A 27 21.49 -18.60 -10.20
CA PRO A 27 20.61 -18.34 -11.33
C PRO A 27 20.49 -19.52 -12.31
N ALA A 28 19.39 -19.57 -13.04
CA ALA A 28 19.23 -20.44 -14.20
C ALA A 28 19.15 -19.58 -15.48
N GLU A 29 20.26 -19.54 -16.22
CA GLU A 29 20.27 -19.21 -17.64
C GLU A 29 19.46 -20.26 -18.41
N SER A 30 18.53 -19.81 -19.26
CA SER A 30 18.04 -20.60 -20.38
C SER A 30 18.31 -19.84 -21.67
N ALA A 31 19.26 -20.37 -22.42
CA ALA A 31 19.63 -19.93 -23.76
C ALA A 31 18.65 -20.43 -24.82
N GLY A 32 18.50 -19.65 -25.89
CA GLY A 32 18.28 -20.18 -27.23
C GLY A 32 16.88 -19.98 -27.83
N GLY A 33 16.76 -19.00 -28.72
CA GLY A 33 15.58 -18.84 -29.58
C GLY A 33 15.64 -17.63 -30.51
N ALA A 34 16.72 -17.47 -31.29
CA ALA A 34 16.72 -16.57 -32.44
C ALA A 34 16.12 -17.29 -33.64
N MET A 35 15.14 -16.69 -34.35
CA MET A 35 14.93 -16.65 -35.82
C MET A 35 13.81 -15.63 -36.13
N ALA A 36 14.14 -14.53 -36.83
CA ALA A 36 13.74 -14.26 -38.24
C ALA A 36 12.45 -13.41 -38.34
N THR A 37 12.57 -12.09 -38.58
CA THR A 37 12.64 -11.38 -39.87
C THR A 37 11.27 -10.94 -40.40
N GLU A 38 10.79 -9.74 -40.06
CA GLU A 38 9.76 -9.00 -40.82
C GLU A 38 10.05 -7.50 -40.61
N ALA A 39 10.70 -6.85 -41.59
CA ALA A 39 10.04 -5.99 -42.57
C ALA A 39 9.70 -4.60 -42.00
N ASP A 40 10.70 -3.74 -42.12
CA ASP A 40 10.62 -2.29 -42.36
C ASP A 40 9.27 -1.85 -42.96
N VAL A 41 8.47 -1.16 -42.15
CA VAL A 41 7.44 -0.24 -42.62
C VAL A 41 7.56 1.02 -41.76
N GLY A 42 8.16 2.06 -42.35
CA GLY A 42 8.20 3.39 -41.77
C GLY A 42 6.79 3.88 -41.46
N GLN A 43 6.53 4.08 -40.18
CA GLN A 43 5.42 4.87 -39.71
C GLN A 43 6.04 6.10 -39.05
N GLU A 44 5.88 7.23 -39.72
CA GLU A 44 6.16 8.55 -39.17
C GLU A 44 5.16 8.77 -38.03
N GLU A 45 5.49 8.24 -36.85
CA GLU A 45 4.79 8.52 -35.61
C GLU A 45 5.00 10.00 -35.30
N ALA A 46 3.95 10.77 -35.56
CA ALA A 46 3.76 12.07 -34.94
C ALA A 46 3.96 11.86 -33.43
N ALA A 47 5.00 12.47 -32.87
CA ALA A 47 5.29 12.44 -31.45
C ALA A 47 4.10 13.05 -30.69
N GLU A 48 3.15 12.20 -30.33
CA GLU A 48 2.11 12.55 -29.37
C GLU A 48 2.82 12.77 -28.02
N PRO A 49 2.45 13.81 -27.27
CA PRO A 49 3.14 14.21 -26.05
C PRO A 49 2.97 13.14 -24.96
N MET A 50 3.93 12.21 -24.89
CA MET A 50 4.06 11.13 -23.90
C MET A 50 4.39 11.66 -22.48
N GLY A 51 3.55 12.52 -21.89
CA GLY A 51 3.96 13.23 -20.67
C GLY A 51 2.87 13.73 -19.73
N GLY A 52 1.62 13.30 -19.85
CA GLY A 52 0.54 13.78 -18.96
C GLY A 52 -0.44 12.74 -18.45
N GLU A 53 -0.25 11.45 -18.78
CA GLU A 53 -1.27 10.41 -18.57
C GLU A 53 -0.90 9.41 -17.46
N MET A 54 0.37 9.34 -17.06
CA MET A 54 0.86 8.32 -16.12
C MET A 54 0.19 8.38 -14.74
N ASP A 55 -0.25 9.55 -14.31
CA ASP A 55 -0.77 9.76 -12.96
C ASP A 55 -2.21 9.24 -12.79
N GLU A 56 -3.01 9.18 -13.87
CA GLU A 56 -4.37 8.64 -13.81
C GLU A 56 -4.36 7.11 -13.68
N ASP A 57 -3.44 6.44 -14.38
CA ASP A 57 -3.25 4.99 -14.30
C ASP A 57 -2.69 4.56 -12.93
N GLU A 58 -1.74 5.33 -12.38
CA GLU A 58 -1.23 5.07 -11.02
C GLU A 58 -2.35 5.20 -9.98
N SER A 59 -3.20 6.23 -10.07
CA SER A 59 -4.33 6.40 -9.15
C SER A 59 -5.32 5.23 -9.20
N MET A 60 -5.56 4.65 -10.38
CA MET A 60 -6.41 3.46 -10.52
C MET A 60 -5.78 2.23 -9.90
N GLN A 61 -4.47 2.02 -10.12
CA GLN A 61 -3.75 0.91 -9.51
C GLN A 61 -3.74 1.01 -7.97
N LEU A 62 -3.55 2.20 -7.42
CA LEU A 62 -3.60 2.41 -5.97
C LEU A 62 -4.98 2.13 -5.37
N MET A 63 -6.07 2.38 -6.11
CA MET A 63 -7.42 2.02 -5.65
C MET A 63 -7.64 0.51 -5.61
N ASP A 64 -7.02 -0.24 -6.53
CA ASP A 64 -7.03 -1.71 -6.52
C ASP A 64 -6.24 -2.24 -5.31
N ASP A 65 -5.04 -1.71 -5.09
CA ASP A 65 -4.20 -2.03 -3.92
C ASP A 65 -4.93 -1.71 -2.60
N LEU A 66 -5.63 -0.57 -2.54
CA LEU A 66 -6.45 -0.17 -1.39
C LEU A 66 -7.62 -1.15 -1.17
N GLY A 67 -8.17 -1.69 -2.25
CA GLY A 67 -9.12 -2.80 -2.24
C GLY A 67 -8.55 -4.02 -1.54
N GLY A 68 -7.42 -4.53 -2.04
CA GLY A 68 -6.74 -5.70 -1.47
C GLY A 68 -6.35 -5.54 -0.01
N ALA A 69 -5.79 -4.39 0.37
CA ALA A 69 -5.43 -4.11 1.77
C ALA A 69 -6.66 -4.09 2.71
N THR A 70 -7.82 -3.68 2.20
CA THR A 70 -9.07 -3.73 2.98
C THR A 70 -9.55 -5.16 3.19
N ASP A 71 -9.47 -6.00 2.15
CA ASP A 71 -9.84 -7.42 2.25
C ASP A 71 -8.90 -8.18 3.21
N ASP A 72 -7.61 -7.86 3.19
CA ASP A 72 -6.62 -8.45 4.11
C ASP A 72 -6.86 -8.00 5.55
N LEU A 73 -7.21 -6.72 5.79
CA LEU A 73 -7.64 -6.25 7.10
C LEU A 73 -8.85 -7.04 7.62
N ASP A 74 -9.88 -7.20 6.79
CA ASP A 74 -11.08 -7.94 7.18
C ASP A 74 -10.74 -9.41 7.48
N ARG A 75 -9.82 -10.02 6.75
CA ARG A 75 -9.30 -11.36 7.09
C ARG A 75 -8.59 -11.38 8.44
N ALA A 76 -7.69 -10.43 8.71
CA ALA A 76 -6.95 -10.37 9.97
C ALA A 76 -7.88 -10.21 11.19
N LEU A 77 -8.87 -9.31 11.09
CA LEU A 77 -9.89 -9.11 12.11
C LEU A 77 -10.74 -10.39 12.35
N ASN A 78 -11.13 -11.09 11.29
CA ASN A 78 -11.86 -12.36 11.40
C ASN A 78 -11.04 -13.47 12.08
N LEU A 79 -9.71 -13.42 11.98
CA LEU A 79 -8.80 -14.35 12.65
C LEU A 79 -8.39 -13.89 14.06
N ALA A 80 -8.87 -12.71 14.50
CA ALA A 80 -8.45 -12.04 15.73
C ALA A 80 -6.92 -11.82 15.81
N ASP A 81 -6.28 -11.59 14.66
CA ASP A 81 -4.85 -11.30 14.56
C ASP A 81 -4.63 -9.78 14.61
N CYS A 82 -4.57 -9.24 15.84
CA CYS A 82 -4.45 -7.80 16.04
C CYS A 82 -3.15 -7.18 15.50
N PRO A 83 -1.95 -7.78 15.68
CA PRO A 83 -0.73 -7.29 15.04
C PRO A 83 -0.87 -7.09 13.53
N ASP A 84 -1.39 -8.09 12.81
CA ASP A 84 -1.59 -8.01 11.35
C ASP A 84 -2.68 -6.98 10.99
N ALA A 85 -3.75 -6.89 11.79
CA ALA A 85 -4.80 -5.90 11.59
C ALA A 85 -4.28 -4.45 11.72
N TYR A 86 -3.39 -4.17 12.68
CA TYR A 86 -2.74 -2.87 12.78
C TYR A 86 -1.85 -2.57 11.56
N GLU A 87 -1.12 -3.56 11.04
CA GLU A 87 -0.30 -3.40 9.83
C GLU A 87 -1.16 -3.09 8.60
N HIS A 88 -2.23 -3.84 8.37
CA HIS A 88 -3.14 -3.60 7.24
C HIS A 88 -3.88 -2.26 7.35
N ARG A 89 -4.28 -1.85 8.55
CA ARG A 89 -4.83 -0.50 8.80
C ARG A 89 -3.85 0.59 8.37
N ASP A 90 -2.58 0.45 8.75
CA ASP A 90 -1.56 1.44 8.42
C ASP A 90 -1.27 1.47 6.91
N ALA A 91 -1.27 0.30 6.25
CA ALA A 91 -1.16 0.19 4.80
C ALA A 91 -2.31 0.89 4.06
N ILE A 92 -3.57 0.68 4.49
CA ILE A 92 -4.75 1.36 3.92
C ILE A 92 -4.59 2.88 4.02
N CYS A 93 -4.16 3.38 5.17
CA CYS A 93 -3.96 4.82 5.38
C CYS A 93 -2.82 5.39 4.52
N ALA A 94 -1.70 4.66 4.39
CA ALA A 94 -0.59 5.08 3.54
C ALA A 94 -0.99 5.11 2.05
N LEU A 95 -1.79 4.15 1.58
CA LEU A 95 -2.33 4.15 0.23
C LEU A 95 -3.28 5.34 0.00
N GLY A 96 -4.13 5.64 0.97
CA GLY A 96 -5.01 6.81 0.91
C GLY A 96 -4.25 8.13 0.79
N GLU A 97 -3.18 8.31 1.57
CA GLU A 97 -2.32 9.50 1.48
C GLU A 97 -1.67 9.65 0.10
N ARG A 98 -1.20 8.54 -0.49
CA ARG A 98 -0.64 8.54 -1.86
C ARG A 98 -1.70 8.93 -2.90
N ILE A 99 -2.90 8.36 -2.82
CA ILE A 99 -4.02 8.70 -3.73
C ILE A 99 -4.36 10.20 -3.62
N CYS A 100 -4.37 10.74 -2.41
CA CYS A 100 -4.62 12.16 -2.18
C CYS A 100 -3.51 13.04 -2.71
N THR A 101 -2.24 12.64 -2.59
CA THR A 101 -1.11 13.35 -3.20
C THR A 101 -1.30 13.46 -4.71
N ILE A 102 -1.68 12.38 -5.40
CA ILE A 102 -1.98 12.42 -6.83
C ILE A 102 -3.16 13.35 -7.13
N ALA A 103 -4.18 13.36 -6.26
CA ALA A 103 -5.35 14.21 -6.44
C ALA A 103 -5.06 15.72 -6.30
N GLU A 104 -3.96 16.13 -5.64
CA GLU A 104 -3.53 17.53 -5.59
C GLU A 104 -3.16 18.05 -6.98
N ASP A 105 -2.49 17.22 -7.78
CA ASP A 105 -2.10 17.54 -9.16
C ASP A 105 -3.21 17.20 -10.17
N HIS A 106 -4.10 16.27 -9.82
CA HIS A 106 -5.14 15.73 -10.71
C HIS A 106 -6.54 15.83 -10.11
N PRO A 107 -7.31 16.91 -10.38
CA PRO A 107 -8.63 17.14 -9.81
C PRO A 107 -9.65 16.02 -10.04
N ARG A 108 -9.46 15.20 -11.08
CA ARG A 108 -10.32 14.04 -11.37
C ARG A 108 -10.14 12.89 -10.37
N ALA A 109 -9.02 12.84 -9.66
CA ALA A 109 -8.77 11.85 -8.61
C ALA A 109 -9.31 12.28 -7.23
N GLN A 110 -9.92 13.46 -7.10
CA GLN A 110 -10.42 13.99 -5.83
C GLN A 110 -11.46 13.06 -5.17
N GLU A 111 -12.38 12.51 -5.96
CA GLU A 111 -13.38 11.53 -5.47
C GLU A 111 -12.69 10.26 -4.93
N ARG A 112 -11.60 9.81 -5.56
CA ARG A 112 -10.81 8.66 -5.11
C ARG A 112 -10.09 8.96 -3.79
N CYS A 113 -9.54 10.16 -3.64
CA CYS A 113 -8.93 10.61 -2.39
C CYS A 113 -9.95 10.59 -1.24
N LEU A 114 -11.13 11.18 -1.41
CA LEU A 114 -12.19 11.18 -0.39
C LEU A 114 -12.58 9.76 0.03
N HIS A 115 -12.78 8.86 -0.94
CA HIS A 115 -13.11 7.47 -0.64
C HIS A 115 -11.96 6.75 0.08
N ALA A 116 -10.70 7.05 -0.24
CA ALA A 116 -9.56 6.46 0.44
C ALA A 116 -9.40 6.97 1.88
N GLU A 117 -9.67 8.25 2.15
CA GLU A 117 -9.72 8.82 3.50
C GLU A 117 -10.80 8.15 4.35
N GLU A 118 -12.02 7.99 3.81
CA GLU A 118 -13.12 7.30 4.48
C GLU A 118 -12.74 5.86 4.85
N ARG A 119 -12.08 5.14 3.93
CA ARG A 119 -11.59 3.78 4.18
C ARG A 119 -10.54 3.72 5.28
N CYS A 120 -9.60 4.66 5.31
CA CYS A 120 -8.61 4.75 6.39
C CYS A 120 -9.27 5.03 7.75
N ALA A 121 -10.24 5.96 7.80
CA ALA A 121 -10.99 6.23 9.03
C ALA A 121 -11.75 5.00 9.52
N ALA A 122 -12.48 4.32 8.62
CA ALA A 122 -13.21 3.10 8.94
C ALA A 122 -12.28 1.93 9.35
N ALA A 123 -11.09 1.82 8.75
CA ALA A 123 -10.09 0.83 9.18
C ALA A 123 -9.60 1.10 10.61
N ARG A 124 -9.33 2.36 10.96
CA ARG A 124 -8.91 2.75 12.31
C ARG A 124 -9.97 2.44 13.36
N GLU A 125 -11.23 2.78 13.08
CA GLU A 125 -12.37 2.48 13.97
C GLU A 125 -12.51 0.97 14.17
N ARG A 126 -12.56 0.18 13.08
CA ARG A 126 -12.68 -1.28 13.16
C ARG A 126 -11.58 -1.93 13.98
N VAL A 127 -10.33 -1.52 13.79
CA VAL A 127 -9.20 -2.07 14.56
C VAL A 127 -9.29 -1.66 16.03
N SER A 128 -9.64 -0.40 16.33
CA SER A 128 -9.80 0.04 17.72
C SER A 128 -10.92 -0.74 18.43
N ASP A 129 -12.07 -0.91 17.78
CA ASP A 129 -13.20 -1.66 18.34
C ASP A 129 -12.89 -3.15 18.58
N ALA A 130 -12.02 -3.75 17.78
CA ALA A 130 -11.72 -5.18 17.84
C ALA A 130 -10.50 -5.52 18.72
N CYS A 131 -9.52 -4.61 18.83
CA CYS A 131 -8.20 -4.90 19.40
C CYS A 131 -7.83 -4.09 20.64
N ASP A 132 -8.54 -3.00 20.96
CA ASP A 132 -8.31 -2.19 22.18
C ASP A 132 -9.28 -2.58 23.32
#